data_AF-A0A2E9H0N1-F1
#
_entry.id   AF-A0A2E9H0N1-F1
#
_cell.length_a   1.000
_cell.length_b   1.000
_cell.length_c   1.000
_cell.angle_alpha   90.00
_cell.angle_beta   90.00
_cell.angle_gamma   90.00
#
_symmetry.space_group_name_H-M   'P 1'
#
loop_
_entity.id
_entity.type
_entity.pdbx_description
1 polymer ?
#
loop_
_entity_poly.entity_id
_entity_poly.type
_entity_poly.pdbx_seq_one_letter_code
_entity_poly.pdbx_strand_id
1 'polypeptide(L)'
;MKPATVTYPSINNIKEVSLLRSKRSKFLARLAFIGLLIAATVAFFVQVPTTGASKIPYFDKYVHVGVFFLLSFTLHQAFALSGRVSFLLLGLYGLLIEIGQNYIPGRGSDFYDWLADAAGVIAYFSLVLLFKQRKKNAN
;
A
#
# COMPACT_ATOMS: atom_id res chain seq x y z
N MET A 1 11.34 54.90 -19.67
CA MET A 1 11.53 53.47 -19.33
C MET A 1 10.37 52.67 -19.90
N LYS A 2 10.61 51.68 -20.77
CA LYS A 2 9.57 50.81 -21.33
C LYS A 2 9.24 49.74 -20.28
N PRO A 3 7.97 49.50 -19.90
CA PRO A 3 7.65 48.50 -18.90
C PRO A 3 8.05 47.11 -19.41
N ALA A 4 8.64 46.30 -18.53
CA ALA A 4 8.98 44.92 -18.83
C ALA A 4 7.69 44.15 -19.20
N THR A 5 7.65 43.56 -20.39
CA THR A 5 6.55 42.70 -20.80
C THR A 5 6.62 41.39 -20.03
N VAL A 6 5.70 41.20 -19.07
CA VAL A 6 5.54 39.92 -18.38
C VAL A 6 4.87 38.93 -19.35
N THR A 7 5.63 37.97 -19.83
CA THR A 7 5.10 36.87 -20.64
C THR A 7 4.49 35.80 -19.72
N TYR A 8 3.16 35.64 -19.78
CA TYR A 8 2.48 34.55 -19.09
C TYR A 8 2.63 33.25 -19.90
N PRO A 9 2.91 32.10 -19.25
CA PRO A 9 2.92 30.82 -19.94
C PRO A 9 1.52 30.52 -20.50
N SER A 10 1.45 29.98 -21.72
CA SER A 10 0.17 29.65 -22.35
C SER A 10 -0.60 28.60 -21.54
N ILE A 11 -1.93 28.64 -21.61
CA ILE A 11 -2.83 27.70 -20.91
C ILE A 11 -2.50 26.24 -21.26
N ASN A 12 -2.05 25.98 -22.49
CA ASN A 12 -1.66 24.64 -22.94
C ASN A 12 -0.41 24.14 -22.19
N ASN A 13 0.58 25.01 -21.99
CA ASN A 13 1.80 24.69 -21.24
C ASN A 13 1.48 24.33 -19.78
N ILE A 14 0.57 25.08 -19.12
CA ILE A 14 0.14 24.79 -17.74
C ILE A 14 -0.55 23.41 -17.63
N LYS A 15 -1.44 23.07 -18.57
CA LYS A 15 -2.13 21.77 -18.59
C LYS A 15 -1.15 20.63 -18.79
N GLU A 16 -0.21 20.74 -19.73
CA GLU A 16 0.80 19.71 -19.98
C GLU A 16 1.71 19.50 -18.77
N VAL A 17 2.20 20.57 -18.13
CA VAL A 17 3.03 20.46 -16.92
C VAL A 17 2.25 19.80 -15.78
N SER A 18 0.98 20.16 -15.57
CA SER A 18 0.13 19.55 -14.54
C SER A 18 -0.15 18.06 -14.81
N LEU A 19 -0.36 17.70 -16.08
CA LEU A 19 -0.60 16.33 -16.53
C LEU A 19 0.67 15.48 -16.34
N LEU A 20 1.82 15.98 -16.76
CA LEU A 20 3.11 15.31 -16.61
C LEU A 20 3.45 15.10 -15.14
N ARG A 21 3.20 16.10 -14.28
CA ARG A 21 3.37 15.97 -12.82
C ARG A 21 2.46 14.88 -12.23
N SER A 22 1.19 14.84 -12.63
CA SER A 22 0.23 13.83 -12.21
C SER A 22 0.62 12.42 -12.68
N LYS A 23 0.98 12.27 -13.96
CA LYS A 23 1.45 10.99 -14.53
C LYS A 23 2.72 10.50 -13.82
N ARG A 24 3.69 11.39 -13.59
CA ARG A 24 4.94 11.06 -12.87
C ARG A 24 4.65 10.63 -11.42
N SER A 25 3.75 11.31 -10.73
CA SER A 25 3.34 10.93 -9.35
C SER A 25 2.71 9.54 -9.30
N LYS A 26 1.81 9.21 -10.25
CA LYS A 26 1.22 7.86 -10.34
C LYS A 26 2.27 6.81 -10.69
N PHE A 27 3.23 7.13 -11.56
CA PHE A 27 4.33 6.23 -11.89
C PHE A 27 5.19 5.91 -10.67
N LEU A 28 5.59 6.93 -9.90
CA LEU A 28 6.35 6.74 -8.65
C LEU A 28 5.56 5.92 -7.62
N ALA A 29 4.26 6.16 -7.48
CA ALA A 29 3.41 5.38 -6.58
C ALA A 29 3.35 3.89 -6.99
N ARG A 30 3.29 3.59 -8.29
CA ARG A 30 3.34 2.20 -8.80
C ARG A 30 4.69 1.55 -8.53
N LEU A 31 5.80 2.25 -8.75
CA LEU A 31 7.12 1.73 -8.43
C LEU A 31 7.27 1.46 -6.93
N ALA A 32 6.78 2.36 -6.08
CA ALA A 32 6.78 2.18 -4.63
C ALA A 32 5.94 0.95 -4.22
N PHE A 33 4.74 0.79 -4.80
CA PHE A 33 3.90 -0.39 -4.55
C PHE A 33 4.59 -1.69 -4.98
N ILE A 34 5.15 -1.74 -6.20
CA ILE A 34 5.85 -2.94 -6.71
C ILE A 34 7.08 -3.25 -5.85
N GLY A 35 7.88 -2.25 -5.51
CA GLY A 35 9.05 -2.42 -4.64
C GLY A 35 8.66 -2.94 -3.26
N LEU A 36 7.59 -2.40 -2.66
CA LEU A 36 7.06 -2.88 -1.38
C LEU A 36 6.51 -4.30 -1.48
N LEU A 37 5.79 -4.63 -2.55
CA LEU A 37 5.25 -5.98 -2.78
C LEU A 37 6.35 -7.03 -2.90
N ILE A 38 7.42 -6.71 -3.64
CA ILE A 38 8.60 -7.59 -3.75
C ILE A 38 9.27 -7.72 -2.39
N ALA A 39 9.52 -6.61 -1.69
CA ALA A 39 10.16 -6.62 -0.38
C ALA A 39 9.36 -7.43 0.65
N ALA A 40 8.03 -7.26 0.69
CA ALA A 40 7.13 -8.01 1.55
C ALA A 40 7.17 -9.51 1.23
N THR A 41 7.10 -9.87 -0.05
CA THR A 41 7.19 -11.28 -0.49
C THR A 41 8.50 -11.91 -0.03
N VAL A 42 9.64 -11.26 -0.29
CA VAL A 42 10.95 -11.77 0.14
C VAL A 42 11.01 -11.89 1.66
N ALA A 43 10.54 -10.88 2.40
CA ALA A 43 10.56 -10.88 3.86
C ALA A 43 9.75 -12.03 4.46
N PHE A 44 8.55 -12.31 3.93
CA PHE A 44 7.70 -13.40 4.39
C PHE A 44 8.26 -14.80 4.06
N PHE A 45 8.93 -14.97 2.93
CA PHE A 45 9.53 -16.27 2.56
C PHE A 45 10.84 -16.55 3.31
N VAL A 46 11.66 -15.52 3.55
CA VAL A 46 12.97 -15.67 4.21
C VAL A 46 12.85 -15.86 5.73
N GLN A 47 11.68 -15.58 6.32
CA GLN A 47 11.51 -15.52 7.77
C GLN A 47 12.59 -14.67 8.43
N VAL A 48 12.67 -13.38 8.07
CA VAL A 48 13.68 -12.48 8.65
C VAL A 48 13.63 -12.58 10.18
N PRO A 49 14.69 -13.11 10.84
CA PRO A 49 14.65 -13.35 12.27
C PRO A 49 14.46 -12.02 12.99
N THR A 50 13.39 -11.89 13.76
CA THR A 50 13.17 -10.71 14.59
C THR A 50 14.03 -10.81 15.85
N THR A 51 15.35 -10.74 15.69
CA THR A 51 16.31 -10.79 16.79
C THR A 51 16.05 -9.60 17.72
N GLY A 52 15.45 -9.88 18.88
CA GLY A 52 15.13 -8.88 19.92
C GLY A 52 13.65 -8.46 20.03
N ALA A 53 12.80 -8.70 19.02
CA ALA A 53 11.35 -8.46 19.11
C ALA A 53 10.58 -9.62 19.78
N SER A 54 11.27 -10.72 20.06
CA SER A 54 10.72 -11.99 20.58
C SER A 54 10.06 -11.92 21.97
N LYS A 55 10.04 -10.75 22.62
CA LYS A 55 9.36 -10.55 23.92
C LYS A 55 7.89 -10.16 23.79
N ILE A 56 7.45 -9.66 22.63
CA ILE A 56 6.05 -9.30 22.40
C ILE A 56 5.32 -10.56 21.90
N PRO A 57 4.30 -11.06 22.61
CA PRO A 57 3.49 -12.17 22.12
C PRO A 57 2.89 -11.83 20.76
N TYR A 58 2.93 -12.78 19.82
CA TYR A 58 2.27 -12.65 18.51
C TYR A 58 2.80 -11.50 17.64
N PHE A 59 4.06 -11.09 17.83
CA PHE A 59 4.67 -9.96 17.11
C PHE A 59 4.58 -10.09 15.58
N ASP A 60 4.76 -11.31 15.07
CA ASP A 60 4.57 -11.72 13.68
C ASP A 60 3.23 -11.22 13.11
N LYS A 61 2.12 -11.39 13.84
CA LYS A 61 0.80 -10.98 13.38
C LYS A 61 0.67 -9.45 13.24
N TYR A 62 1.33 -8.68 14.11
CA TYR A 62 1.36 -7.22 13.97
C TYR A 62 2.16 -6.78 12.75
N VAL A 63 3.22 -7.51 12.40
CA VAL A 63 3.98 -7.28 11.16
C VAL A 63 3.09 -7.53 9.94
N HIS A 64 2.33 -8.63 9.91
CA HIS A 64 1.36 -8.92 8.86
C HIS A 64 0.34 -7.79 8.68
N VAL A 65 -0.32 -7.36 9.78
CA VAL A 65 -1.26 -6.23 9.76
C VAL A 65 -0.59 -4.96 9.21
N GLY A 66 0.61 -4.62 9.69
CA GLY A 66 1.33 -3.41 9.30
C GLY A 66 1.76 -3.41 7.83
N VAL A 67 2.29 -4.53 7.34
CA VAL A 67 2.72 -4.70 5.94
C VAL A 67 1.51 -4.61 5.01
N PHE A 68 0.42 -5.31 5.32
CA PHE A 68 -0.79 -5.29 4.48
C PHE A 68 -1.53 -3.95 4.54
N PHE A 69 -1.46 -3.23 5.65
CA PHE A 69 -1.92 -1.84 5.72
C PHE A 69 -1.11 -0.95 4.76
N LEU A 70 0.22 -1.07 4.75
CA LEU A 70 1.09 -0.26 3.89
C LEU A 70 0.96 -0.63 2.40
N LEU A 71 0.81 -1.93 2.09
CA LEU A 71 0.47 -2.41 0.76
C LEU A 71 -0.88 -1.85 0.29
N SER A 72 -1.88 -1.81 1.17
CA SER A 72 -3.20 -1.24 0.85
C SER A 72 -3.11 0.27 0.58
N PHE A 73 -2.34 1.00 1.38
CA PHE A 73 -2.07 2.42 1.17
C PHE A 73 -1.41 2.69 -0.19
N THR A 74 -0.31 1.99 -0.48
CA THR A 74 0.44 2.17 -1.72
C THR A 74 -0.35 1.71 -2.95
N LEU A 75 -1.11 0.61 -2.86
CA LEU A 75 -2.02 0.13 -3.91
C LEU A 75 -3.11 1.17 -4.23
N HIS A 76 -3.75 1.71 -3.19
CA HIS A 76 -4.81 2.71 -3.35
C HIS A 76 -4.28 3.99 -4.00
N GLN A 77 -3.07 4.43 -3.65
CA GLN A 77 -2.42 5.59 -4.29
C GLN A 77 -1.98 5.32 -5.73
N ALA A 78 -1.52 4.10 -6.03
CA ALA A 78 -0.98 3.73 -7.34
C ALA A 78 -2.06 3.49 -8.41
N PHE A 79 -3.20 2.92 -8.02
CA PHE A 79 -4.22 2.44 -8.95
C PHE A 79 -5.63 2.99 -8.71
N ALA A 80 -5.87 3.69 -7.60
CA ALA A 80 -7.18 4.24 -7.23
C ALA A 80 -8.30 3.19 -7.23
N LEU A 81 -7.99 1.95 -6.85
CA LEU A 81 -8.95 0.84 -6.79
C LEU A 81 -9.94 1.03 -5.64
N SER A 82 -11.14 0.45 -5.80
CA SER A 82 -12.11 0.37 -4.72
C SER A 82 -11.61 -0.54 -3.59
N GLY A 83 -12.04 -0.28 -2.35
CA GLY A 83 -11.66 -1.10 -1.20
C GLY A 83 -12.00 -2.58 -1.36
N ARG A 84 -13.11 -2.91 -2.03
CA ARG A 84 -13.50 -4.30 -2.32
C ARG A 84 -12.50 -5.00 -3.24
N VAL A 85 -12.10 -4.34 -4.33
CA VAL A 85 -11.13 -4.91 -5.28
C VAL A 85 -9.76 -5.04 -4.63
N SER A 86 -9.32 -4.03 -3.87
CA SER A 86 -8.07 -4.09 -3.13
C SER A 86 -8.06 -5.22 -2.08
N PHE A 87 -9.18 -5.43 -1.39
CA PHE A 87 -9.34 -6.54 -0.44
C PHE A 87 -9.23 -7.90 -1.12
N LEU A 88 -9.89 -8.09 -2.26
CA LEU A 88 -9.80 -9.35 -3.01
C LEU A 88 -8.38 -9.61 -3.53
N LEU A 89 -7.72 -8.59 -4.08
CA LEU A 89 -6.37 -8.73 -4.64
C LEU A 89 -5.33 -9.02 -3.56
N LEU A 90 -5.31 -8.21 -2.49
CA LEU A 90 -4.36 -8.39 -1.41
C LEU A 90 -4.70 -9.62 -0.56
N GLY A 91 -5.99 -9.93 -0.34
CA GLY A 91 -6.41 -11.15 0.34
C GLY A 91 -5.99 -12.41 -0.42
N LEU A 92 -6.14 -12.44 -1.74
CA LEU A 92 -5.64 -13.54 -2.57
C LEU A 92 -4.10 -13.61 -2.53
N TYR A 93 -3.41 -12.47 -2.59
CA TYR A 93 -1.96 -12.42 -2.46
C TYR A 93 -1.49 -13.02 -1.12
N GLY A 94 -2.05 -12.59 0.02
CA GLY A 94 -1.71 -13.16 1.33
C GLY A 94 -1.99 -14.65 1.43
N LEU A 95 -3.12 -15.12 0.88
CA LEU A 95 -3.44 -16.56 0.82
C LEU A 95 -2.37 -17.34 0.03
N LEU A 96 -1.89 -16.80 -1.08
CA LEU A 96 -0.84 -17.41 -1.88
C LEU A 96 0.51 -17.42 -1.15
N ILE A 97 0.81 -16.39 -0.35
CA ILE A 97 1.99 -16.38 0.53
C ILE A 97 1.91 -17.53 1.53
N GLU A 98 0.79 -17.68 2.24
CA GLU A 98 0.59 -18.77 3.21
C GLU A 98 0.70 -20.15 2.57
N ILE A 99 0.06 -20.35 1.40
CA ILE A 99 0.19 -21.61 0.66
C ILE A 99 1.65 -21.86 0.25
N GLY A 100 2.35 -20.83 -0.23
CA GLY A 100 3.76 -20.93 -0.62
C GLY A 100 4.68 -21.26 0.55
N GLN A 101 4.41 -20.70 1.74
CA GLN A 101 5.16 -20.94 2.96
C GLN A 101 5.12 -22.41 3.41
N ASN A 102 4.03 -23.14 3.15
CA ASN A 102 3.94 -24.58 3.45
C ASN A 102 4.96 -25.46 2.72
N TYR A 103 5.54 -24.97 1.62
CA TYR A 103 6.55 -25.70 0.86
C TYR A 103 7.99 -25.41 1.30
N ILE A 104 8.18 -24.54 2.31
CA ILE A 104 9.50 -24.16 2.80
C ILE A 104 9.82 -24.97 4.07
N PRO A 105 10.86 -25.82 4.07
CA PRO A 105 11.26 -26.56 5.27
C PRO A 105 11.54 -25.63 6.45
N GLY A 106 10.89 -25.87 7.58
CA GLY A 106 11.02 -25.02 8.78
C GLY A 106 10.19 -23.73 8.75
N ARG A 107 9.36 -23.51 7.72
CA ARG A 107 8.22 -22.59 7.76
C ARG A 107 6.93 -23.41 7.75
N GLY A 108 5.94 -22.97 8.52
CA GLY A 108 4.57 -23.42 8.36
C GLY A 108 3.71 -22.25 7.90
N SER A 109 2.62 -22.55 7.19
CA SER A 109 1.53 -21.57 7.07
C SER A 109 0.78 -21.45 8.39
N ASP A 110 0.31 -20.26 8.70
CA ASP A 110 -0.61 -19.99 9.80
C ASP A 110 -1.86 -19.30 9.23
N PHE A 111 -3.02 -19.93 9.40
CA PHE A 111 -4.29 -19.31 9.02
C PHE A 111 -4.50 -17.94 9.69
N TYR A 112 -3.95 -17.74 10.90
CA TYR A 112 -4.03 -16.47 11.60
C TYR A 112 -3.14 -15.39 10.97
N ASP A 113 -2.10 -15.75 10.23
CA ASP A 113 -1.27 -14.79 9.48
C ASP A 113 -2.06 -14.24 8.27
N TRP A 114 -2.81 -15.10 7.56
CA TRP A 114 -3.75 -14.64 6.52
C TRP A 114 -4.88 -13.77 7.08
N LEU A 115 -5.37 -14.07 8.28
CA LEU A 115 -6.37 -13.22 8.93
C LEU A 115 -5.79 -11.86 9.34
N ALA A 116 -4.52 -11.83 9.79
CA ALA A 116 -3.79 -10.61 10.09
C ALA A 116 -3.58 -9.75 8.83
N ASP A 117 -3.28 -10.37 7.68
CA ASP A 117 -3.21 -9.70 6.38
C ASP A 117 -4.54 -9.02 6.03
N ALA A 118 -5.64 -9.76 6.12
CA ALA A 118 -6.98 -9.26 5.87
C ALA A 118 -7.33 -8.09 6.81
N ALA A 119 -6.96 -8.19 8.09
CA ALA A 119 -7.17 -7.12 9.06
C ALA A 119 -6.40 -5.84 8.70
N GLY A 120 -5.16 -5.95 8.21
CA GLY A 120 -4.38 -4.81 7.71
C GLY A 120 -5.06 -4.09 6.55
N VAL A 121 -5.61 -4.84 5.59
CA VAL A 121 -6.35 -4.27 4.45
C VAL A 121 -7.63 -3.57 4.91
N ILE A 122 -8.41 -4.23 5.76
CA ILE A 122 -9.65 -3.68 6.31
C ILE A 122 -9.38 -2.41 7.12
N ALA A 123 -8.35 -2.40 7.95
CA ALA A 123 -7.96 -1.25 8.76
C ALA A 123 -7.69 -0.01 7.89
N TYR A 124 -6.92 -0.17 6.81
CA TYR A 124 -6.63 0.92 5.89
C TYR A 124 -7.90 1.49 5.25
N PHE A 125 -8.75 0.64 4.66
CA PHE A 125 -9.95 1.12 3.97
C PHE A 125 -11.01 1.66 4.93
N SER A 126 -11.10 1.13 6.15
CA SER A 126 -11.95 1.69 7.20
C SER A 126 -11.51 3.11 7.55
N LEU A 127 -10.20 3.35 7.70
CA LEU A 127 -9.65 4.68 7.94
C LEU A 127 -9.98 5.66 6.79
N VAL A 128 -9.84 5.21 5.53
CA VAL A 128 -10.22 6.01 4.35
C VAL A 128 -11.71 6.39 4.38
N LEU A 129 -12.60 5.45 4.74
CA LEU A 129 -14.04 5.72 4.83
C LEU A 129 -14.36 6.72 5.93
N LEU A 130 -13.75 6.57 7.11
CA LEU A 130 -13.93 7.49 8.24
C LEU A 130 -13.51 8.93 7.88
N PHE A 131 -12.37 9.11 7.21
CA PHE A 131 -11.92 10.44 6.77
C PHE A 131 -12.86 11.04 5.71
N LYS A 132 -13.39 10.22 4.80
CA LYS A 132 -14.38 10.67 3.80
C LYS A 132 -15.67 11.12 4.46
N GLN A 133 -16.16 10.39 5.47
CA GLN A 133 -17.38 10.75 6.20
C GLN A 133 -17.19 12.06 6.99
N ARG A 134 -16.07 12.22 7.69
CA ARG A 134 -15.76 13.47 8.42
C ARG A 134 -15.73 14.69 7.51
N LYS A 135 -15.14 14.57 6.32
CA LYS A 135 -15.11 15.67 5.34
C LYS A 135 -16.51 16.01 4.81
N LYS A 136 -17.37 15.01 4.64
CA LYS A 136 -18.76 15.23 4.22
C LYS A 136 -19.57 15.97 5.28
N ASN A 137 -19.35 15.68 6.56
CA ASN A 137 -20.11 16.29 7.66
C ASN A 137 -19.62 17.70 8.03
N ALA A 138 -18.45 18.12 7.53
CA ALA A 138 -17.85 19.44 7.79
C ALA A 138 -18.12 20.46 6.66
N ASN A 139 -18.77 20.05 5.57
CA ASN A 139 -19.20 20.88 4.45
C ASN A 139 -20.72 20.98 4.44
#